data_AF-X0TSA2-F1
#
_entry.id   AF-X0TSA2-F1
#
_cell.length_a   1.000
_cell.length_b   1.000
_cell.length_c   1.000
_cell.angle_alpha   90.00
_cell.angle_beta   90.00
_cell.angle_gamma   90.00
#
_symmetry.space_group_name_H-M   'P 1'
#
loop_
_entity.id
_entity.type
_entity.pdbx_description
1 polymer ?
#
loop_
_entity_poly.entity_id
_entity_poly.type
_entity_poly.pdbx_seq_one_letter_code
_entity_poly.pdbx_strand_id
1 'polypeptide(L)'
;QERQVTIGKETFPLDEPFLVLATQNPIEQEGTYPLPEAQVDRFMLKVVVTYPTKQQERQILDRMAVTETTHTIEPVMKPTDIAAARA
;
A
#
# COMPACT_ATOMS: atom_id res chain seq x y z
N GLN A 1 -7.30 14.36 -3.70
CA GLN A 1 -6.09 13.88 -4.38
C GLN A 1 -6.11 14.35 -5.81
N GLU A 2 -4.96 14.79 -6.33
CA GLU A 2 -4.80 15.12 -7.74
C GLU A 2 -4.85 13.83 -8.57
N ARG A 3 -5.74 13.75 -9.56
CA ARG A 3 -5.95 12.55 -10.41
C ARG A 3 -5.13 12.57 -11.71
N GLN A 4 -4.12 13.42 -11.76
CA GLN A 4 -3.29 13.65 -12.94
C GLN A 4 -1.91 14.12 -12.51
N VAL A 5 -0.90 13.84 -13.33
CA VAL A 5 0.48 14.26 -13.12
C VAL A 5 0.95 15.03 -14.35
N THR A 6 1.57 16.19 -14.16
CA THR A 6 2.20 16.95 -15.25
C THR A 6 3.71 16.78 -15.19
N ILE A 7 4.31 16.31 -16.27
CA ILE A 7 5.76 16.18 -16.41
C ILE A 7 6.20 17.14 -17.53
N GLY A 8 6.81 18.26 -17.15
CA GLY A 8 7.16 19.32 -18.10
C GLY A 8 5.93 20.01 -18.67
N LYS A 9 5.62 19.78 -19.95
CA LYS A 9 4.46 20.36 -20.66
C LYS A 9 3.33 19.35 -20.89
N GLU A 10 3.54 18.08 -20.55
CA GLU A 10 2.59 17.00 -20.82
C GLU A 10 1.88 16.58 -19.54
N THR A 11 0.55 16.47 -19.63
CA THR A 11 -0.31 16.04 -18.52
C THR A 11 -0.79 14.62 -18.77
N PHE A 12 -0.62 13.75 -17.78
CA PHE A 12 -1.01 12.34 -17.81
C PHE A 12 -2.14 12.11 -16.78
N PRO A 13 -3.29 11.55 -17.19
CA PRO A 13 -4.32 11.13 -16.23
C PRO A 13 -3.84 9.89 -15.47
N LEU A 14 -4.28 9.74 -14.21
CA LEU A 14 -4.07 8.52 -13.43
C LEU A 14 -5.18 7.50 -13.71
N ASP A 15 -4.81 6.23 -13.82
CA ASP A 15 -5.75 5.13 -14.01
C ASP A 15 -6.67 4.94 -12.80
N GLU A 16 -7.93 4.54 -13.03
CA GLU A 16 -8.87 4.23 -11.96
C GLU A 16 -9.04 2.70 -11.81
N PRO A 17 -8.91 2.14 -10.59
CA PRO A 17 -8.64 2.80 -9.32
C PRO A 17 -7.14 3.07 -9.09
N PHE A 18 -6.83 4.26 -8.57
CA PHE A 18 -5.49 4.60 -8.10
C PHE A 18 -5.39 4.46 -6.58
N LEU A 19 -4.35 3.79 -6.08
CA LEU A 19 -4.10 3.61 -4.65
C LEU A 19 -2.66 4.00 -4.31
N VAL A 20 -2.50 4.77 -3.23
CA VAL A 20 -1.20 5.13 -2.67
C VAL A 20 -1.05 4.42 -1.33
N LEU A 21 0.01 3.61 -1.20
CA LEU A 21 0.47 3.04 0.06
C LEU A 21 1.83 3.65 0.40
N ALA A 22 1.88 4.44 1.47
CA ALA A 22 3.12 5.00 1.99
C ALA A 22 3.47 4.33 3.32
N THR A 23 4.74 3.93 3.48
CA THR A 23 5.28 3.43 4.73
C THR A 23 6.21 4.47 5.35
N GLN A 24 6.28 4.49 6.68
CA GLN A 24 7.19 5.36 7.42
C GLN A 24 7.93 4.48 8.44
N ASN A 25 9.27 4.51 8.41
CA ASN A 25 10.08 3.90 9.47
C ASN A 25 10.16 4.89 10.65
N PRO A 26 9.60 4.58 11.83
CA PRO A 26 9.59 5.53 12.95
C PRO A 26 10.92 5.62 13.71
N ILE A 27 11.88 4.71 13.47
CA ILE A 27 13.08 4.54 14.31
C ILE A 27 14.32 5.16 13.67
N GLU A 28 14.44 5.14 12.34
CA GLU A 28 15.56 5.72 11.61
C GLU A 28 15.19 7.09 11.05
N GLN A 29 15.89 8.14 11.50
CA GLN A 29 15.67 9.52 11.02
C GLN A 29 16.83 10.06 10.16
N GLU A 30 17.92 9.30 10.04
CA GLU A 30 19.07 9.73 9.24
C GLU A 30 18.71 9.59 7.75
N GLY A 31 18.62 10.73 7.06
CA GLY A 31 18.23 10.77 5.65
C GLY A 31 16.73 10.70 5.36
N THR A 32 15.86 10.78 6.37
CA THR A 32 14.40 10.81 6.16
C THR A 32 13.82 12.18 6.49
N TYR A 33 12.99 12.73 5.61
CA TYR A 33 12.22 13.94 5.88
C TYR A 33 10.80 13.53 6.29
N PRO A 34 10.34 13.87 7.51
CA PRO A 34 8.98 13.53 7.91
C PRO A 34 7.99 14.24 6.99
N LEU A 35 6.92 13.52 6.63
CA LEU A 35 5.81 14.12 5.89
C LEU A 35 5.21 15.26 6.72
N PRO A 36 5.07 16.48 6.15
CA PRO A 36 4.36 17.56 6.81
C PRO A 36 2.94 17.14 7.17
N GLU A 37 2.40 17.68 8.26
CA GLU A 37 1.05 17.33 8.75
C GLU A 37 -0.03 17.46 7.67
N ALA A 38 0.04 18.53 6.86
CA ALA A 38 -0.87 18.76 5.74
C ALA A 38 -0.80 17.68 4.64
N GLN A 39 0.31 16.93 4.53
CA GLN A 39 0.42 15.80 3.60
C GLN A 39 -0.08 14.51 4.22
N VAL A 40 0.08 14.33 5.55
CA VAL A 40 -0.49 13.18 6.27
C VAL A 40 -2.03 13.22 6.22
N ASP A 41 -2.62 14.41 6.29
CA ASP A 41 -4.08 14.63 6.18
C ASP A 41 -4.67 14.15 4.84
N ARG A 42 -3.84 13.98 3.80
CA ARG A 42 -4.28 13.49 2.48
C ARG A 42 -4.47 11.97 2.43
N PHE A 43 -4.12 11.25 3.50
CA PHE A 43 -4.31 9.81 3.61
C PHE A 43 -5.63 9.50 4.32
N MET A 44 -6.42 8.60 3.74
CA MET A 44 -7.70 8.16 4.31
C MET A 44 -7.51 7.34 5.60
N LEU A 45 -6.42 6.58 5.69
CA LEU A 45 -6.15 5.67 6.80
C LEU A 45 -4.68 5.78 7.21
N LYS A 46 -4.44 5.72 8.53
CA LYS A 46 -3.12 5.52 9.13
C LYS A 46 -3.12 4.21 9.89
N VAL A 47 -2.43 3.21 9.37
CA VAL A 47 -2.29 1.90 10.01
C VAL A 47 -1.00 1.88 10.83
N VAL A 48 -1.12 1.67 12.14
CA VAL A 48 0.04 1.49 13.03
C VAL A 48 0.39 0.01 13.05
N VAL A 49 1.51 -0.34 12.44
CA VAL A 49 2.00 -1.72 12.37
C VAL A 49 2.95 -1.96 13.54
N THR A 50 2.61 -2.90 14.41
CA THR A 50 3.48 -3.35 15.51
C THR A 50 4.06 -4.73 15.21
N TYR A 51 5.08 -5.13 15.97
CA TYR A 51 5.59 -6.49 15.89
C TYR A 51 4.51 -7.52 16.26
N PRO A 52 4.49 -8.69 15.59
CA PRO A 52 3.60 -9.77 15.95
C PRO A 52 3.95 -10.32 17.34
N THR A 53 2.97 -10.90 18.02
CA THR A 53 3.24 -11.73 19.20
C THR A 53 4.03 -12.97 18.80
N LYS A 54 4.74 -13.60 19.75
CA LYS A 54 5.48 -14.85 19.49
C LYS A 54 4.61 -15.95 18.84
N GLN A 55 3.34 -16.04 19.23
CA GLN A 55 2.41 -17.02 18.65
C GLN A 55 2.08 -16.70 17.19
N GLN A 56 1.81 -15.42 16.87
CA GLN A 56 1.57 -14.96 15.51
C GLN A 56 2.82 -15.11 14.64
N GLU A 57 3.98 -14.76 15.19
CA GLU A 57 5.28 -14.94 14.51
C GLU A 57 5.52 -16.42 14.18
N ARG A 58 5.24 -17.32 15.12
CA ARG A 58 5.32 -18.76 14.86
C ARG A 58 4.37 -19.20 13.75
N GLN A 59 3.12 -18.71 13.74
CA GLN A 59 2.17 -19.00 12.66
C GLN A 59 2.64 -18.45 11.30
N ILE A 60 3.24 -17.27 11.28
CA ILE A 60 3.82 -16.69 10.06
C ILE A 60 4.96 -17.58 9.56
N LEU A 61 5.87 -17.99 10.44
CA LEU A 61 6.96 -18.91 10.09
C LEU A 61 6.42 -20.24 9.56
N ASP A 62 5.44 -20.84 10.22
CA ASP A 62 4.86 -22.12 9.79
C ASP A 62 4.18 -22.03 8.42
N ARG A 63 3.56 -20.87 8.09
CA ARG A 63 2.96 -20.62 6.77
C ARG A 63 4.01 -20.34 5.69
N MET A 64 5.08 -19.63 6.02
CA MET A 64 6.11 -19.19 5.07
C MET A 64 7.25 -20.21 4.90
N ALA A 65 7.38 -21.20 5.79
CA ALA A 65 8.40 -22.24 5.73
C ALA A 65 8.21 -23.25 4.60
N VAL A 66 7.10 -23.18 3.86
CA VAL A 66 6.87 -23.96 2.64
C VAL A 66 7.46 -23.17 1.46
N THR A 67 8.68 -23.54 1.05
CA THR A 67 9.42 -22.88 -0.04
C THR A 67 8.93 -23.23 -1.45
N GLU A 68 8.07 -24.25 -1.59
CA GLU A 68 7.47 -24.65 -2.86
C GLU A 68 5.95 -24.82 -2.73
N THR A 69 5.25 -23.71 -2.92
CA THR A 69 3.89 -23.74 -3.44
C THR A 69 3.84 -22.70 -4.54
N THR A 70 3.93 -23.16 -5.80
CA THR A 70 3.47 -22.35 -6.93
C THR A 70 1.98 -22.12 -6.72
N HIS A 71 1.64 -21.08 -5.96
CA HIS A 71 0.26 -20.70 -5.77
C HIS A 71 -0.25 -20.30 -7.14
N THR A 72 -1.20 -21.08 -7.66
CA THR A 72 -1.94 -20.67 -8.86
C THR A 72 -2.83 -19.53 -8.39
N ILE A 73 -2.36 -18.30 -8.56
CA ILE A 73 -3.10 -17.10 -8.18
C ILE A 73 -4.18 -16.92 -9.23
N GLU A 74 -5.43 -17.19 -8.86
CA GLU A 74 -6.57 -16.88 -9.70
C GLU A 74 -7.02 -15.44 -9.46
N PRO A 75 -7.13 -14.62 -10.51
CA PRO A 75 -7.62 -13.25 -10.35
C PRO A 75 -9.10 -13.30 -9.95
N VAL A 76 -9.38 -12.84 -8.72
CA VAL A 76 -10.76 -12.80 -8.18
C VAL A 76 -11.57 -11.60 -8.66
N MET A 77 -10.90 -10.52 -9.10
CA MET A 77 -11.55 -9.34 -9.65
C MET A 77 -10.61 -8.55 -10.56
N LYS A 78 -11.20 -7.78 -11.47
CA LYS A 78 -10.51 -6.79 -12.31
C LYS A 78 -10.61 -5.38 -11.69
N PRO A 79 -9.71 -4.46 -12.07
CA PRO A 79 -9.79 -3.06 -11.64
C PRO A 79 -11.14 -2.39 -11.93
N THR A 80 -11.78 -2.72 -13.05
CA THR A 80 -13.12 -2.24 -13.43
C THR A 80 -14.20 -2.66 -12.44
N ASP A 81 -14.05 -3.85 -11.84
CA ASP A 81 -15.03 -4.39 -10.88
C ASP A 81 -14.97 -3.61 -9.56
N ILE A 82 -13.79 -3.10 -9.19
CA ILE A 82 -13.60 -2.20 -8.03
C ILE A 82 -14.31 -0.86 -8.27
N ALA A 83 -14.20 -0.32 -9.49
CA ALA A 83 -14.85 0.94 -9.84
C ALA A 83 -16.38 0.81 -9.78
N ALA A 84 -16.93 -0.30 -10.26
CA ALA A 84 -18.38 -0.57 -10.22
C ALA A 84 -18.93 -0.74 -8.80
N ALA A 85 -18.17 -1.33 -7.87
CA ALA A 85 -18.61 -1.56 -6.49
C ALA A 85 -18.62 -0.29 -5.59
N ARG A 86 -18.07 0.84 -6.07
CA ARG A 86 -18.04 2.13 -5.36
C ARG A 86 -19.25 3.03 -5.67
N ALA A 87 -20.05 2.69 -6.67
CA ALA A 87 -21.27 3.41 -7.07
C ALA A 87 -22.47 3.00 -6.21
#